data_AF-A0A367Z249-F1
#
_entry.id   AF-A0A367Z249-F1
#
_cell.length_a   1.000
_cell.length_b   1.000
_cell.length_c   1.000
_cell.angle_alpha   90.00
_cell.angle_beta   90.00
_cell.angle_gamma   90.00
#
_symmetry.space_group_name_H-M   'P 1'
#
loop_
_entity.id
_entity.type
_entity.pdbx_description
1 polymer ?
#
loop_
_entity_poly.entity_id
_entity_poly.type
_entity_poly.pdbx_seq_one_letter_code
_entity_poly.pdbx_strand_id
1 'polypeptide(L)'
;MKLTPYRIAIIVLTLATALIHFSLLFPDTLFILNGLGYLALLVAYFAPLPLARQNHRMVKIGFVVYTVITILAWVAIGSNPPTLLGLITKIIEVLLVICILSDKE
;
A
#
# COMPACT_ATOMS: atom_id res chain seq x y z
N MET A 1 6.87 -19.83 1.92
CA MET A 1 7.37 -18.44 1.93
C MET A 1 8.22 -18.25 3.18
N LYS A 2 9.44 -17.71 3.07
CA LYS A 2 10.21 -17.32 4.27
C LYS A 2 9.76 -15.92 4.70
N LEU A 3 9.34 -15.76 5.94
CA LEU A 3 8.94 -14.47 6.49
C LEU A 3 10.20 -13.69 6.89
N THR A 4 10.64 -12.77 6.04
CA THR A 4 11.68 -11.79 6.39
C THR A 4 11.05 -10.65 7.18
N PRO A 5 11.82 -9.88 7.96
CA PRO A 5 11.31 -8.69 8.64
C PRO A 5 10.63 -7.70 7.67
N TYR A 6 11.17 -7.55 6.45
CA TYR A 6 10.57 -6.71 5.41
C TYR A 6 9.21 -7.24 4.96
N ARG A 7 9.05 -8.55 4.76
CA ARG A 7 7.75 -9.13 4.36
C ARG A 7 6.70 -8.98 5.45
N ILE A 8 7.08 -9.13 6.73
CA ILE A 8 6.19 -8.86 7.85
C ILE A 8 5.78 -7.37 7.85
N ALA A 9 6.75 -6.46 7.68
CA ALA A 9 6.50 -5.03 7.62
C ALA A 9 5.56 -4.68 6.44
N ILE A 10 5.78 -5.21 5.24
CA ILE A 10 4.92 -5.00 4.08
C ILE A 10 3.48 -5.41 4.41
N ILE A 11 3.27 -6.59 5.00
CA ILE A 11 1.93 -7.06 5.40
C ILE A 11 1.29 -6.08 6.39
N VAL A 12 1.98 -5.77 7.49
CA VAL A 12 1.44 -4.92 8.56
C VAL A 12 1.13 -3.51 8.06
N LEU A 13 2.08 -2.88 7.36
CA LEU A 13 1.93 -1.53 6.84
C LEU A 13 0.80 -1.45 5.81
N THR A 14 0.69 -2.45 4.91
CA THR A 14 -0.39 -2.49 3.93
C THR A 14 -1.75 -2.64 4.60
N LEU A 15 -1.88 -3.56 5.55
CA LEU A 15 -3.14 -3.77 6.26
C LEU A 15 -3.55 -2.52 7.05
N ALA A 16 -2.60 -1.86 7.71
CA ALA A 16 -2.84 -0.59 8.39
C ALA A 16 -3.33 0.48 7.40
N THR A 17 -2.64 0.66 6.27
CA THR A 17 -3.04 1.61 5.22
C THR A 17 -4.43 1.30 4.68
N ALA A 18 -4.76 0.04 4.38
CA ALA A 18 -6.07 -0.35 3.86
C ALA A 18 -7.20 -0.06 4.86
N LEU A 19 -7.01 -0.38 6.14
CA LEU A 19 -7.98 -0.09 7.20
C LEU A 19 -8.19 1.41 7.40
N ILE A 20 -7.12 2.21 7.31
CA ILE A 20 -7.26 3.67 7.39
C ILE A 20 -8.06 4.19 6.18
N HIS A 21 -7.79 3.69 4.98
CA HIS A 21 -8.56 4.10 3.80
C HIS A 21 -10.05 3.74 3.93
N PHE A 22 -10.38 2.58 4.48
CA PHE A 22 -11.78 2.22 4.73
C PHE A 22 -12.47 3.07 5.81
N SER A 23 -11.72 3.67 6.73
CA SER A 23 -12.30 4.42 7.86
C SER A 23 -12.31 5.94 7.67
N LEU A 24 -11.30 6.52 7.00
CA LEU A 24 -11.08 7.97 6.97
C LEU A 24 -12.28 8.75 6.40
N LEU A 25 -12.86 8.27 5.30
CA LEU A 25 -13.93 8.95 4.56
C LEU A 25 -15.10 8.03 4.22
N PHE A 26 -15.33 6.97 5.01
CA PHE A 26 -16.42 6.04 4.72
C PHE A 26 -17.77 6.76 4.58
N PRO A 27 -18.59 6.45 3.54
CA PRO A 27 -18.44 5.42 2.51
C PRO A 27 -17.91 5.95 1.15
N ASP A 28 -16.92 6.84 1.16
CA ASP A 28 -16.34 7.38 -0.08
C ASP A 28 -15.76 6.26 -0.96
N THR A 29 -16.21 6.25 -2.21
CA THR A 29 -15.89 5.16 -3.15
C THR A 29 -14.41 5.14 -3.53
N LEU A 30 -13.76 6.31 -3.68
CA LEU A 30 -12.35 6.37 -4.04
C LEU A 30 -11.47 5.84 -2.90
N PHE A 31 -11.82 6.17 -1.66
CA PHE A 31 -11.13 5.65 -0.48
C PHE A 31 -11.31 4.13 -0.31
N ILE A 32 -12.52 3.61 -0.55
CA ILE A 32 -12.77 2.16 -0.54
C ILE A 32 -11.96 1.47 -1.64
N LEU A 33 -11.98 2.00 -2.87
CA LEU A 33 -11.18 1.45 -3.96
C LEU A 33 -9.67 1.50 -3.66
N ASN A 34 -9.21 2.54 -2.94
CA ASN A 34 -7.82 2.60 -2.49
C ASN A 34 -7.46 1.48 -1.53
N GLY A 35 -8.27 1.27 -0.49
CA GLY A 35 -8.06 0.17 0.45
C GLY A 35 -8.08 -1.20 -0.23
N LEU A 36 -9.00 -1.41 -1.18
CA LEU A 36 -9.06 -2.65 -1.96
C LEU A 36 -7.85 -2.83 -2.89
N GLY A 37 -7.35 -1.76 -3.52
CA GLY A 37 -6.14 -1.81 -4.35
C GLY A 37 -4.91 -2.25 -3.57
N TYR A 38 -4.75 -1.73 -2.34
CA TYR A 38 -3.71 -2.19 -1.41
C TYR A 38 -3.82 -3.69 -1.08
N LEU A 39 -5.01 -4.17 -0.76
CA LEU A 39 -5.24 -5.59 -0.46
C LEU A 39 -5.00 -6.48 -1.68
N ALA A 40 -5.45 -6.06 -2.86
CA ALA A 40 -5.24 -6.79 -4.11
C ALA A 40 -3.75 -6.92 -4.45
N LEU A 41 -2.98 -5.83 -4.30
CA LEU A 41 -1.53 -5.84 -4.51
C LEU A 41 -0.79 -6.67 -3.47
N LEU A 42 -1.23 -6.65 -2.21
CA LEU A 42 -0.67 -7.51 -1.16
C LEU A 42 -0.88 -8.99 -1.47
N VAL A 43 -2.09 -9.36 -1.89
CA VAL A 43 -2.41 -10.73 -2.33
C VAL A 43 -1.57 -11.09 -3.56
N ALA A 44 -1.50 -10.23 -4.57
CA ALA A 44 -0.68 -10.48 -5.76
C ALA A 44 0.82 -10.64 -5.41
N TYR A 45 1.32 -9.91 -4.42
CA TYR A 45 2.72 -9.94 -4.03
C TYR A 45 3.09 -11.25 -3.29
N PHE A 46 2.20 -11.83 -2.49
CA PHE A 46 2.51 -12.98 -1.65
C PHE A 46 1.83 -14.31 -2.02
N ALA A 47 0.65 -14.26 -2.66
CA ALA A 47 -0.10 -15.46 -2.98
C ALA A 47 0.58 -16.23 -4.13
N PRO A 48 0.47 -17.58 -4.14
CA PRO A 48 1.06 -18.43 -5.18
C PRO A 48 0.25 -18.38 -6.49
N LEU A 49 -0.11 -17.18 -6.98
CA LEU A 49 -0.83 -16.99 -8.24
C LEU A 49 0.15 -17.13 -9.42
N PRO A 50 -0.13 -17.99 -10.42
CA PRO A 50 0.80 -18.24 -11.53
C PRO A 50 1.24 -16.98 -12.27
N LEU A 51 0.30 -16.10 -12.63
CA LEU A 51 0.58 -14.85 -13.33
C LEU A 51 1.41 -13.86 -12.50
N ALA A 52 1.12 -13.75 -11.20
CA ALA A 52 1.84 -12.86 -10.31
C ALA A 52 3.26 -13.37 -10.03
N ARG A 53 3.43 -14.69 -9.91
CA ARG A 53 4.74 -15.32 -9.70
C ARG A 53 5.64 -15.20 -10.93
N GLN A 54 5.09 -15.37 -12.13
CA GLN A 54 5.83 -15.18 -13.38
C GLN A 54 6.24 -13.71 -13.59
N ASN A 55 5.44 -12.77 -13.08
CA ASN A 55 5.65 -11.33 -13.26
C ASN A 55 5.91 -10.61 -11.93
N HIS A 56 6.59 -11.26 -10.97
CA HIS A 56 6.69 -10.76 -9.60
C HIS A 56 7.33 -9.37 -9.52
N ARG A 57 8.35 -9.11 -10.35
CA ARG A 57 8.94 -7.77 -10.52
C ARG A 57 7.92 -6.72 -10.96
N MET A 58 6.98 -7.05 -11.84
CA MET A 58 5.92 -6.11 -12.26
C MET A 58 4.94 -5.86 -11.13
N VAL A 59 4.58 -6.88 -10.35
CA VAL A 59 3.73 -6.72 -9.15
C VAL A 59 4.43 -5.82 -8.14
N LYS A 60 5.72 -6.04 -7.88
CA LYS A 60 6.54 -5.22 -6.99
C LYS A 60 6.57 -3.75 -7.44
N ILE A 61 6.86 -3.49 -8.72
CA ILE A 61 6.87 -2.13 -9.27
C ILE A 61 5.47 -1.52 -9.21
N GLY A 62 4.44 -2.27 -9.58
CA GLY A 62 3.04 -1.83 -9.51
C GLY A 62 2.64 -1.43 -8.10
N PHE A 63 3.07 -2.18 -7.09
CA PHE A 63 2.82 -1.88 -5.69
C PHE A 63 3.48 -0.58 -5.24
N VAL A 64 4.74 -0.36 -5.63
CA VAL A 64 5.45 0.90 -5.37
C VAL A 64 4.76 2.06 -6.07
N VAL A 65 4.51 1.96 -7.38
CA VAL A 65 3.89 3.03 -8.18
C VAL A 65 2.51 3.39 -7.63
N TYR A 66 1.69 2.39 -7.31
CA TYR A 66 0.38 2.61 -6.71
C TYR A 66 0.47 3.40 -5.40
N THR A 67 1.38 3.00 -4.50
CA THR A 67 1.59 3.69 -3.22
C THR A 67 2.12 5.10 -3.41
N VAL A 68 2.99 5.34 -4.40
CA VAL A 68 3.46 6.70 -4.72
C VAL A 68 2.31 7.56 -5.25
N ILE A 69 1.43 7.01 -6.09
CA ILE A 69 0.27 7.73 -6.61
C ILE A 69 -0.68 8.14 -5.47
N THR A 70 -0.92 7.28 -4.47
CA THR A 70 -1.79 7.64 -3.33
C THR A 70 -1.18 8.75 -2.45
N ILE A 71 0.15 8.81 -2.33
CA ILE A 71 0.85 9.91 -1.67
C ILE A 71 0.68 11.21 -2.48
N LEU A 72 0.95 11.17 -3.79
CA LEU A 72 0.86 12.35 -4.66
C LEU A 72 -0.57 12.89 -4.77
N ALA A 73 -1.56 11.99 -4.87
CA ALA A 73 -2.97 12.37 -4.86
C ALA A 73 -3.34 13.08 -3.55
N TRP A 74 -2.88 12.58 -2.40
CA TRP A 74 -3.11 13.25 -1.12
C TRP A 74 -2.45 14.64 -1.04
N VAL A 75 -1.25 14.82 -1.61
CA VAL A 75 -0.62 16.16 -1.67
C VAL A 75 -1.43 17.11 -2.57
N ALA A 76 -1.96 16.62 -3.68
CA ALA A 76 -2.66 17.44 -4.67
C ALA A 76 -4.09 17.84 -4.26
N ILE A 77 -4.85 16.90 -3.67
CA ILE A 77 -6.29 17.07 -3.40
C ILE A 77 -6.69 16.72 -1.97
N GLY A 78 -5.73 16.45 -1.08
CA GLY A 78 -5.99 16.18 0.33
C GLY A 78 -6.43 17.42 1.12
N SER A 79 -6.84 17.17 2.36
CA SER A 79 -7.24 18.21 3.30
C SER A 79 -6.12 19.22 3.54
N ASN A 80 -6.44 20.51 3.48
CA ASN A 80 -5.53 21.60 3.82
C ASN A 80 -6.20 22.48 4.90
N PRO A 81 -5.70 22.48 6.16
CA PRO A 81 -4.48 21.81 6.62
C PRO A 81 -4.60 20.27 6.71
N PRO A 82 -3.48 19.53 6.66
CA PRO A 82 -3.46 18.08 6.82
C PRO A 82 -4.04 17.61 8.15
N THR A 83 -4.83 16.54 8.12
CA THR A 83 -5.23 15.84 9.34
C THR A 83 -4.07 15.02 9.91
N LEU A 84 -4.03 14.85 11.24
CA LEU A 84 -3.01 14.03 11.90
C LEU A 84 -3.01 12.59 11.37
N LEU A 85 -4.19 11.98 11.21
CA LEU A 85 -4.32 10.64 10.67
C LEU A 85 -3.87 10.57 9.20
N GLY A 86 -4.15 11.60 8.40
CA GLY A 86 -3.64 11.72 7.04
C GLY A 86 -2.11 11.69 7.00
N LEU A 87 -1.45 12.49 7.84
CA LEU A 87 0.01 12.53 7.92
C LEU A 87 0.61 11.18 8.36
N ILE A 88 0.04 10.55 9.39
CA ILE A 88 0.47 9.22 9.85
C ILE A 88 0.35 8.20 8.71
N THR A 89 -0.75 8.23 7.96
CA THR A 89 -0.97 7.32 6.83
C THR A 89 0.10 7.49 5.77
N LYS A 90 0.48 8.73 5.43
CA LYS A 90 1.54 8.98 4.44
C LYS A 90 2.91 8.50 4.93
N ILE A 91 3.21 8.60 6.23
CA ILE A 91 4.44 8.03 6.81
C ILE A 91 4.44 6.50 6.65
N ILE A 92 3.32 5.83 6.95
CA ILE A 92 3.17 4.38 6.77
C ILE A 92 3.38 3.98 5.30
N GLU A 93 2.81 4.72 4.36
CA GLU A 93 2.96 4.47 2.92
C GLU A 93 4.41 4.67 2.44
N VAL A 94 5.12 5.68 2.94
CA VAL A 94 6.55 5.88 2.64
C VAL A 94 7.38 4.72 3.18
N LEU A 95 7.14 4.29 4.41
CA LEU A 95 7.81 3.11 4.99
C LEU A 95 7.51 1.85 4.18
N LEU A 96 6.26 1.68 3.71
CA LEU A 96 5.86 0.56 2.87
C LEU A 96 6.68 0.53 1.57
N VAL A 97 6.84 1.67 0.88
CA VAL A 97 7.68 1.76 -0.32
C VAL A 97 9.12 1.34 -0.02
N ILE A 98 9.70 1.84 1.07
CA ILE A 98 11.08 1.49 1.47
C ILE A 98 11.20 -0.02 1.73
N CYS A 99 10.23 -0.62 2.44
CA CYS A 99 10.22 -2.05 2.71
C CYS A 99 10.07 -2.89 1.44
N ILE A 100 9.18 -2.51 0.51
CA ILE A 100 9.01 -3.20 -0.77
C ILE A 100 10.32 -3.16 -1.57
N LEU A 101 10.94 -1.98 -1.70
CA LEU A 101 12.19 -1.84 -2.44
C LEU A 101 13.33 -2.64 -1.80
N SER A 102 13.36 -2.71 -0.47
CA SER A 102 14.38 -3.43 0.31
C SER A 102 14.18 -4.94 0.37
N ASP A 103 12.96 -5.43 0.10
CA ASP A 103 12.67 -6.86 0.05
C ASP A 103 13.39 -7.48 -1.16
N LYS A 104 14.42 -8.28 -0.87
CA LYS A 104 15.13 -9.09 -1.84
C LYS A 104 14.39 -10.42 -1.91
N GLU A 105 13.61 -10.59 -2.97
CA GLU A 105 12.73 -11.73 -3.22
C GLU A 105 13.37 -13.08 -2.90
#